data_AF-A0A483A7R4-F1
#
_entry.id   AF-A0A483A7R4-F1
#
_cell.length_a   1.000
_cell.length_b   1.000
_cell.length_c   1.000
_cell.angle_alpha   90.00
_cell.angle_beta   90.00
_cell.angle_gamma   90.00
#
_symmetry.space_group_name_H-M   'P 1'
#
loop_
_entity.id
_entity.type
_entity.pdbx_description
1 polymer ?
#
loop_
_entity_poly.entity_id
_entity_poly.type
_entity_poly.pdbx_seq_one_letter_code
_entity_poly.pdbx_strand_id
1 'polypeptide(L)'
;MPKDKSLFGNAKGVELPIGNLTSQMFGNLYLNDLDHFIKHTLKIKYYGRYVDDMLFVREDKQYLKAIISKIQTQIKPIGLNLHPKKIYCQPYYHGVLFLGQYIKPYRNYVSHRVKHSFYQVLKQVNCLLVENERIDWTVMEQIQSKINAYLGILKHANSYKLVKKSNNCFNQAFLLFLCICKKIHQSDD
;
A
#
# COMPACT_ATOMS: atom_id res chain seq x y z
N MET A 1 -9.58 16.46 -10.48
CA MET A 1 -9.52 15.60 -9.28
C MET A 1 -10.92 15.09 -8.95
N PRO A 2 -11.08 13.88 -8.38
CA PRO A 2 -12.36 13.43 -7.83
C PRO A 2 -12.91 14.43 -6.81
N LYS A 3 -14.24 14.62 -6.74
CA LYS A 3 -14.87 15.60 -5.82
C LYS A 3 -14.56 15.30 -4.35
N ASP A 4 -14.40 14.03 -3.98
CA ASP A 4 -14.04 13.53 -2.66
C ASP A 4 -12.57 13.76 -2.26
N LYS A 5 -11.74 14.23 -3.19
CA LYS A 5 -10.32 14.55 -2.97
C LYS A 5 -10.01 16.03 -3.18
N SER A 6 -11.04 16.84 -3.35
CA SER A 6 -10.96 18.26 -3.64
C SER A 6 -11.32 19.06 -2.40
N LEU A 7 -10.45 19.98 -2.02
CA LEU A 7 -10.66 20.92 -0.90
C LEU A 7 -11.75 21.98 -1.23
N PHE A 8 -12.03 22.20 -2.51
CA PHE A 8 -12.99 23.22 -2.99
C PHE A 8 -14.47 23.02 -2.58
N GLY A 9 -14.80 22.03 -1.74
CA GLY A 9 -16.16 21.73 -1.27
C GLY A 9 -16.34 21.67 0.25
N ASN A 10 -15.30 21.91 1.05
CA ASN A 10 -15.40 21.82 2.52
C ASN A 10 -15.83 23.15 3.16
N ALA A 11 -16.33 23.06 4.40
CA ALA A 11 -16.64 24.24 5.21
C ALA A 11 -15.38 25.06 5.48
N LYS A 12 -15.50 26.40 5.46
CA LYS A 12 -14.38 27.31 5.78
C LYS A 12 -13.75 26.96 7.12
N GLY A 13 -12.43 26.74 7.13
CA GLY A 13 -11.65 26.43 8.34
C GLY A 13 -11.52 24.95 8.69
N VAL A 14 -12.11 24.03 7.90
CA VAL A 14 -12.06 22.57 8.15
C VAL A 14 -11.15 21.90 7.13
N GLU A 15 -9.88 22.32 7.04
CA GLU A 15 -8.93 21.77 6.08
C GLU A 15 -7.49 21.79 6.56
N LEU A 16 -6.75 20.73 6.22
CA LEU A 16 -5.30 20.70 6.29
C LEU A 16 -4.75 20.57 4.86
N PRO A 17 -3.81 21.44 4.44
CA PRO A 17 -3.24 21.38 3.10
C PRO A 17 -2.54 20.04 2.86
N ILE A 18 -3.01 19.30 1.84
CA ILE A 18 -2.43 18.02 1.45
C ILE A 18 -1.01 18.28 0.91
N GLY A 19 0.00 17.69 1.55
CA GLY A 19 1.41 17.81 1.16
C GLY A 19 2.28 18.65 2.10
N ASN A 20 1.70 19.28 3.13
CA ASN A 20 2.49 19.93 4.18
C ASN A 20 2.84 18.94 5.31
N LEU A 21 4.09 18.98 5.80
CA LEU A 21 4.57 18.12 6.89
C LEU A 21 3.73 18.31 8.17
N THR A 22 3.33 19.55 8.45
CA THR A 22 2.49 19.87 9.62
C THR A 22 1.14 19.17 9.54
N SER A 23 0.54 19.11 8.35
CA SER A 23 -0.73 18.42 8.12
C SER A 23 -0.63 16.91 8.33
N GLN A 24 0.51 16.30 7.99
CA GLN A 24 0.75 14.87 8.26
C GLN A 24 0.93 14.60 9.76
N MET A 25 1.64 15.48 10.47
CA MET A 25 1.79 15.42 11.93
C MET A 25 0.45 15.53 12.64
N PHE A 26 -0.37 16.51 12.24
CA PHE A 26 -1.69 16.72 12.83
C PHE A 26 -2.61 15.52 12.62
N GLY A 27 -2.61 14.88 11.45
CA GLY A 27 -3.40 13.66 11.21
C GLY A 27 -3.09 12.55 12.21
N ASN A 28 -1.82 12.36 12.58
CA ASN A 28 -1.45 11.40 13.60
C ASN A 28 -1.83 11.83 15.02
N LEU A 29 -1.71 13.12 15.33
CA LEU A 29 -2.05 13.67 16.65
C LEU A 29 -3.56 13.54 16.92
N TYR A 30 -4.41 13.90 15.95
CA TYR A 30 -5.87 13.82 16.08
C TYR A 30 -6.39 12.39 16.32
N LEU A 31 -5.67 11.38 15.83
CA LEU A 31 -6.06 9.98 15.96
C LEU A 31 -5.40 9.27 17.15
N ASN A 32 -4.57 9.96 17.94
CA ASN A 32 -3.89 9.36 19.08
C ASN A 32 -4.87 8.87 20.16
N ASP A 33 -5.88 9.66 20.49
CA ASP A 33 -6.91 9.29 21.48
C ASP A 33 -7.74 8.09 21.00
N LEU A 34 -7.97 7.99 19.69
CA LEU A 34 -8.62 6.84 19.09
C LEU A 34 -7.77 5.58 19.26
N ASP A 35 -6.45 5.66 19.05
CA ASP A 35 -5.55 4.52 19.25
C ASP A 35 -5.56 4.04 20.71
N HIS A 36 -5.53 4.96 21.67
CA HIS A 36 -5.67 4.64 23.08
C HIS A 36 -7.02 3.99 23.39
N PHE A 37 -8.12 4.52 22.85
CA PHE A 37 -9.43 3.92 23.00
C PHE A 37 -9.48 2.48 22.44
N ILE A 38 -8.89 2.24 21.26
CA ILE A 38 -8.85 0.91 20.64
C ILE A 38 -8.03 -0.08 21.49
N LYS A 39 -6.87 0.34 22.02
CA LYS A 39 -5.97 -0.53 22.77
C LYS A 39 -6.40 -0.76 24.22
N HIS A 40 -6.85 0.27 24.91
CA HIS A 40 -7.16 0.18 26.34
C HIS A 40 -8.64 -0.13 26.61
N THR A 41 -9.56 0.43 25.82
CA THR A 41 -11.01 0.26 26.03
C THR A 41 -11.55 -0.94 25.24
N LEU A 42 -11.30 -0.99 23.92
CA LEU A 42 -11.75 -2.11 23.09
C LEU A 42 -10.88 -3.37 23.23
N LYS A 43 -9.65 -3.21 23.75
CA LYS A 43 -8.68 -4.29 23.99
C LYS A 43 -8.43 -5.14 22.75
N ILE A 44 -8.35 -4.51 21.57
CA ILE A 44 -8.06 -5.22 20.32
C ILE A 44 -6.55 -5.48 20.25
N LYS A 45 -6.17 -6.74 20.46
CA LYS A 45 -4.77 -7.19 20.43
C LYS A 45 -4.10 -6.84 19.10
N TYR A 46 -4.70 -7.28 18.00
CA TYR A 46 -4.16 -7.10 16.66
C TYR A 46 -4.85 -5.92 15.98
N TYR A 47 -4.23 -4.76 16.13
CA TYR A 47 -4.62 -3.49 15.52
C TYR A 47 -3.40 -2.87 14.86
N GLY A 48 -3.56 -2.40 13.62
CA GLY A 48 -2.56 -1.60 12.91
C GLY A 48 -3.22 -0.39 12.27
N ARG A 49 -2.55 0.75 12.31
CA ARG A 49 -2.98 1.99 11.66
C ARG A 49 -1.84 2.56 10.85
N TYR A 50 -2.17 3.06 9.66
CA TYR A 50 -1.26 3.83 8.82
C TYR A 50 -2.00 5.07 8.33
N VAL A 51 -1.69 6.22 8.91
CA VAL A 51 -2.43 7.46 8.69
C VAL A 51 -3.93 7.21 8.98
N ASP A 52 -4.78 7.23 7.95
CA ASP A 52 -6.23 7.04 8.04
C ASP A 52 -6.66 5.57 7.85
N ASP A 53 -5.78 4.72 7.31
CA ASP A 53 -6.09 3.32 7.05
C ASP A 53 -5.90 2.49 8.33
N MET A 54 -6.98 1.84 8.79
CA MET A 54 -6.98 1.01 9.99
C MET A 54 -7.27 -0.46 9.66
N LEU A 55 -6.56 -1.35 10.34
CA LEU A 55 -6.69 -2.81 10.25
C LEU A 55 -6.96 -3.39 11.63
N PHE A 56 -8.00 -4.23 11.72
CA PHE A 56 -8.40 -4.91 12.95
C PHE A 56 -8.47 -6.42 12.69
N VAL A 57 -7.90 -7.21 13.59
CA VAL A 57 -7.99 -8.68 13.53
C VAL A 57 -8.49 -9.21 14.87
N ARG A 58 -9.60 -9.94 14.82
CA ARG A 58 -10.23 -10.60 15.96
C ARG A 58 -11.05 -11.79 15.47
N GLU A 59 -11.23 -12.79 16.32
CA GLU A 59 -12.00 -14.01 16.03
C GLU A 59 -13.50 -13.74 15.92
N ASP A 60 -14.02 -12.83 16.76
CA ASP A 60 -15.44 -12.51 16.78
C ASP A 60 -15.82 -11.44 15.74
N LYS A 61 -16.48 -11.90 14.67
CA LYS A 61 -17.04 -11.06 13.60
C LYS A 61 -18.12 -10.09 14.11
N GLN A 62 -18.97 -10.50 15.05
CA GLN A 62 -20.03 -9.64 15.59
C GLN A 62 -19.42 -8.50 16.39
N TYR A 63 -18.39 -8.80 17.19
CA TYR A 63 -17.61 -7.78 17.88
C TYR A 63 -17.00 -6.77 16.89
N LEU A 64 -16.35 -7.25 15.82
CA LEU A 64 -15.78 -6.38 14.78
C LEU A 64 -16.82 -5.49 14.10
N LYS A 65 -18.07 -5.95 13.96
CA LYS A 65 -19.16 -5.10 13.47
C LYS A 65 -19.58 -4.06 14.50
N ALA A 66 -19.68 -4.44 15.77
CA ALA A 66 -20.11 -3.56 16.85
C ALA A 66 -19.12 -2.40 17.09
N ILE A 67 -17.81 -2.61 16.91
CA ILE A 67 -16.82 -1.55 17.10
C ILE A 67 -16.90 -0.43 16.07
N ILE A 68 -17.49 -0.65 14.89
CA ILE A 68 -17.60 0.38 13.84
C ILE A 68 -18.38 1.58 14.39
N SER A 69 -19.52 1.32 15.05
CA SER A 69 -20.31 2.38 15.68
C SER A 69 -19.56 3.04 16.83
N LYS A 70 -18.81 2.28 17.63
CA LYS A 70 -18.01 2.83 18.73
C LYS A 70 -16.90 3.76 18.24
N ILE A 71 -16.17 3.36 17.19
CA ILE A 71 -15.14 4.18 16.55
C ILE A 71 -15.78 5.44 15.97
N GLN A 72 -16.90 5.32 15.24
CA GLN A 72 -17.62 6.47 14.70
C GLN A 72 -18.02 7.47 15.80
N THR A 73 -18.47 7.00 16.97
CA THR A 73 -18.78 7.86 18.11
C THR A 73 -17.54 8.55 18.68
N GLN A 74 -16.39 7.87 18.70
CA GLN A 74 -15.13 8.44 19.22
C GLN A 74 -14.52 9.49 18.31
N ILE A 75 -14.66 9.36 16.99
CA ILE A 75 -14.07 10.31 16.03
C ILE A 75 -15.02 11.47 15.67
N LYS A 76 -16.31 11.37 16.00
CA LYS A 76 -17.30 12.41 15.70
C LYS A 76 -16.99 13.77 16.38
N PRO A 77 -16.53 13.83 17.66
CA PRO A 77 -16.20 15.09 18.33
C PRO A 77 -15.06 15.87 17.66
N ILE A 78 -14.11 15.17 17.02
CA ILE A 78 -13.02 15.78 16.26
C ILE A 78 -13.39 16.07 14.79
N GLY A 79 -14.68 15.97 14.44
CA GLY A 79 -15.21 16.32 13.12
C GLY A 79 -14.95 15.27 12.02
N LEU A 80 -14.46 14.08 12.36
CA LEU A 80 -14.17 13.02 11.39
C LEU A 80 -15.35 12.05 11.24
N ASN A 81 -15.44 11.43 10.07
CA ASN A 81 -16.44 10.41 9.75
C ASN A 81 -15.80 9.22 9.04
N LEU A 82 -16.24 8.01 9.40
CA LEU A 82 -15.82 6.80 8.69
C LEU A 82 -16.49 6.75 7.32
N HIS A 83 -15.70 6.44 6.29
CA HIS A 83 -16.23 6.35 4.94
C HIS A 83 -17.02 5.04 4.76
N PRO A 84 -18.35 5.08 4.53
CA PRO A 84 -19.22 3.90 4.63
C PRO A 84 -18.88 2.80 3.61
N LYS A 85 -18.40 3.19 2.41
CA LYS A 85 -18.03 2.22 1.35
C LYS A 85 -16.62 1.63 1.50
N LYS A 86 -15.80 2.13 2.42
CA LYS A 86 -14.40 1.67 2.60
C LYS A 86 -14.25 0.70 3.76
N ILE A 87 -15.33 0.41 4.48
CA ILE A 87 -15.34 -0.56 5.57
C ILE A 87 -15.70 -1.92 4.99
N TYR A 88 -14.84 -2.91 5.20
CA TYR A 88 -15.13 -4.30 4.87
C TYR A 88 -14.59 -5.23 5.96
N CYS A 89 -15.23 -6.37 6.11
CA CYS A 89 -14.85 -7.39 7.08
C CYS A 89 -14.95 -8.76 6.40
N GLN A 90 -13.87 -9.53 6.49
CA GLN A 90 -13.76 -10.81 5.81
C GLN A 90 -12.93 -11.80 6.64
N PRO A 91 -13.10 -13.11 6.42
CA PRO A 91 -12.27 -14.12 7.03
C PRO A 91 -10.77 -13.95 6.72
N TYR A 92 -9.92 -14.29 7.68
CA TYR A 92 -8.47 -14.09 7.60
C TYR A 92 -7.82 -14.87 6.43
N TYR A 93 -8.37 -16.02 6.04
CA TYR A 93 -7.80 -16.88 5.00
C TYR A 93 -7.96 -16.31 3.59
N HIS A 94 -8.86 -15.33 3.39
CA HIS A 94 -8.93 -14.55 2.15
C HIS A 94 -7.82 -13.48 2.10
N GLY A 95 -7.36 -13.00 3.24
CA GLY A 95 -6.32 -11.98 3.38
C GLY A 95 -6.80 -10.56 3.14
N VAL A 96 -6.28 -9.61 3.91
CA VAL A 96 -6.77 -8.22 3.90
C VAL A 96 -5.83 -7.35 3.08
N LEU A 97 -6.37 -6.53 2.18
CA LEU A 97 -5.59 -5.55 1.44
C LEU A 97 -5.25 -4.38 2.36
N PHE A 98 -3.96 -4.18 2.64
CA PHE A 98 -3.43 -3.10 3.45
C PHE A 98 -2.11 -2.61 2.86
N LEU A 99 -1.96 -1.30 2.66
CA LEU A 99 -0.74 -0.67 2.13
C LEU A 99 -0.20 -1.31 0.83
N GLY A 100 -1.12 -1.69 -0.08
CA GLY A 100 -0.75 -2.25 -1.38
C GLY A 100 -0.36 -3.74 -1.36
N GLN A 101 -0.48 -4.41 -0.21
CA GLN A 101 -0.23 -5.84 -0.04
C GLN A 101 -1.44 -6.56 0.56
N TYR A 102 -1.64 -7.81 0.19
CA TYR A 102 -2.58 -8.72 0.86
C TYR A 102 -1.87 -9.43 2.00
N ILE A 103 -2.29 -9.13 3.22
CA ILE A 103 -1.78 -9.75 4.43
C ILE A 103 -2.57 -11.03 4.71
N LYS A 104 -1.88 -12.16 4.79
CA LYS A 104 -2.44 -13.48 5.16
C LYS A 104 -1.63 -14.06 6.31
N PRO A 105 -2.16 -15.08 7.03
CA PRO A 105 -1.36 -15.78 8.01
C PRO A 105 -0.07 -16.30 7.38
N TYR A 106 1.07 -15.92 7.99
CA TYR A 106 2.42 -16.36 7.63
C TYR A 106 2.90 -16.00 6.21
N ARG A 107 2.16 -15.16 5.47
CA ARG A 107 2.55 -14.78 4.11
C ARG A 107 1.89 -13.47 3.67
N ASN A 108 2.62 -12.67 2.90
CA ASN A 108 2.11 -11.47 2.26
C ASN A 108 2.15 -11.62 0.74
N TYR A 109 1.17 -11.06 0.04
CA TYR A 109 1.12 -11.04 -1.43
C TYR A 109 1.04 -9.61 -1.93
N VAL A 110 1.59 -9.35 -3.11
CA VAL A 110 1.39 -8.05 -3.76
C VAL A 110 -0.04 -7.90 -4.26
N SER A 111 -0.59 -6.69 -4.14
CA SER A 111 -1.92 -6.41 -4.68
C SER A 111 -1.98 -6.58 -6.19
N HIS A 112 -3.18 -6.85 -6.70
CA HIS A 112 -3.43 -6.91 -8.14
C HIS A 112 -3.04 -5.60 -8.84
N ARG A 113 -3.27 -4.46 -8.18
CA ARG A 113 -2.88 -3.14 -8.69
C ARG A 113 -1.37 -3.02 -8.87
N VAL A 114 -0.58 -3.34 -7.84
CA VAL A 114 0.89 -3.28 -7.91
C VAL A 114 1.41 -4.26 -8.97
N LYS A 115 0.88 -5.48 -8.97
CA LYS A 115 1.19 -6.50 -9.99
C LYS A 115 0.91 -5.99 -11.40
N HIS A 116 -0.27 -5.43 -11.65
CA HIS A 116 -0.66 -4.94 -12.97
C HIS A 116 0.23 -3.78 -13.39
N SER A 117 0.43 -2.80 -12.50
CA SER A 117 1.31 -1.65 -12.71
C SER A 117 2.73 -2.08 -13.07
N PHE A 118 3.29 -3.07 -12.36
CA PHE A 118 4.59 -3.65 -12.68
C PHE A 118 4.64 -4.23 -14.11
N TYR A 119 3.67 -5.05 -14.50
CA TYR A 119 3.62 -5.60 -15.87
C TYR A 119 3.45 -4.53 -16.95
N GLN A 120 2.70 -3.46 -16.68
CA GLN A 120 2.59 -2.33 -17.62
C GLN A 120 3.93 -1.63 -17.81
N VAL A 121 4.70 -1.46 -16.73
CA VAL A 121 6.06 -0.90 -16.80
C VAL A 121 6.97 -1.80 -17.63
N LEU A 122 6.93 -3.12 -17.42
CA LEU A 122 7.71 -4.06 -18.22
C LEU A 122 7.36 -3.98 -19.72
N LYS A 123 6.07 -3.88 -20.03
CA LYS A 123 5.61 -3.72 -21.41
C LYS A 123 6.12 -2.42 -22.04
N GLN A 124 6.02 -1.30 -21.31
CA GLN A 124 6.53 0.00 -21.77
C GLN A 124 8.03 -0.05 -22.06
N VAL A 125 8.81 -0.66 -21.16
CA VAL A 125 10.26 -0.83 -21.36
C VAL A 125 10.53 -1.66 -22.61
N ASN A 126 9.86 -2.80 -22.78
CA ASN A 126 10.04 -3.62 -23.96
C ASN A 126 9.69 -2.90 -25.26
N CYS A 127 8.58 -2.15 -25.31
CA CYS A 127 8.23 -1.34 -26.49
C CYS A 127 9.32 -0.33 -26.81
N LEU A 128 9.81 0.40 -25.80
CA LEU A 128 10.88 1.38 -25.97
C LEU A 128 12.16 0.75 -26.54
N LEU A 129 12.54 -0.44 -26.06
CA LEU A 129 13.72 -1.18 -26.54
C LEU A 129 13.58 -1.71 -27.96
N VAL A 130 12.35 -1.98 -28.42
CA VAL A 130 12.09 -2.48 -29.78
C VAL A 130 12.00 -1.33 -30.78
N GLU A 131 11.42 -0.21 -30.37
CA GLU A 131 11.20 0.97 -31.22
C GLU A 131 12.48 1.80 -31.42
N ASN A 132 13.49 1.62 -30.57
CA ASN A 132 14.71 2.42 -30.59
C ASN A 132 15.95 1.52 -30.68
N GLU A 133 16.71 1.65 -31.77
CA GLU A 133 18.00 0.94 -31.94
C GLU A 133 19.07 1.40 -30.96
N ARG A 134 18.96 2.64 -30.46
CA ARG A 134 19.87 3.24 -29.48
C ARG A 134 19.06 3.91 -28.38
N ILE A 135 19.46 3.67 -27.14
CA ILE A 135 18.85 4.26 -25.96
C ILE A 135 19.93 5.01 -25.22
N ASP A 136 19.63 6.27 -24.90
CA ASP A 136 20.52 7.10 -24.12
C ASP A 136 20.68 6.57 -22.69
N TRP A 137 21.87 6.77 -22.13
CA TRP A 137 22.20 6.27 -20.79
C TRP A 137 21.27 6.84 -19.71
N THR A 138 20.86 8.10 -19.83
CA THR A 138 19.96 8.73 -18.85
C THR A 138 18.59 8.06 -18.81
N VAL A 139 18.09 7.60 -19.97
CA VAL A 139 16.84 6.85 -20.08
C VAL A 139 16.99 5.47 -19.45
N MET A 140 18.15 4.82 -19.64
CA MET A 140 18.44 3.52 -19.01
C MET A 140 18.45 3.60 -17.48
N GLU A 141 19.05 4.65 -16.92
CA GLU A 141 19.05 4.91 -15.47
C GLU A 141 17.63 5.10 -14.91
N GLN A 142 16.77 5.83 -15.65
CA GLN A 142 15.36 6.00 -15.26
C GLN A 142 14.61 4.67 -15.26
N ILE A 143 14.84 3.82 -16.27
CA ILE A 143 14.26 2.48 -16.35
C ILE A 143 14.72 1.63 -15.17
N GLN A 144 16.03 1.62 -14.88
CA GLN A 144 16.61 0.89 -13.77
C GLN A 144 16.00 1.34 -12.43
N SER A 145 15.96 2.65 -12.18
CA SER A 145 15.37 3.23 -10.98
C SER A 145 13.91 2.81 -10.81
N LYS A 146 13.12 2.90 -11.88
CA LYS A 146 11.71 2.50 -11.88
C LYS A 146 11.54 1.02 -11.58
N ILE A 147 12.33 0.14 -12.21
CA ILE A 147 12.28 -1.32 -11.94
C ILE A 147 12.70 -1.61 -10.50
N ASN A 148 13.77 -1.00 -10.00
CA ASN A 148 14.25 -1.16 -8.63
C ASN A 148 13.19 -0.75 -7.60
N ALA A 149 12.44 0.33 -7.84
CA ALA A 149 11.33 0.73 -6.98
C ALA A 149 10.27 -0.39 -6.86
N TYR A 150 9.86 -1.01 -7.98
CA TYR A 150 8.94 -2.14 -7.93
C TYR A 150 9.56 -3.37 -7.26
N LEU A 151 10.80 -3.72 -7.59
CA LEU A 151 11.49 -4.87 -6.99
C LEU A 151 11.63 -4.72 -5.47
N GLY A 152 11.85 -3.50 -4.97
CA GLY A 152 11.84 -3.18 -3.55
C GLY A 152 10.51 -3.53 -2.89
N ILE A 153 9.39 -3.13 -3.48
CA ILE A 153 8.04 -3.48 -2.99
C ILE A 153 7.82 -5.00 -3.06
N LEU A 154 8.20 -5.63 -4.17
CA LEU A 154 8.01 -7.06 -4.40
C LEU A 154 8.84 -7.90 -3.42
N LYS A 155 10.02 -7.43 -2.98
CA LYS A 155 10.89 -8.12 -2.02
C LYS A 155 10.19 -8.45 -0.70
N HIS A 156 9.29 -7.56 -0.24
CA HIS A 156 8.55 -7.73 1.01
C HIS A 156 7.29 -8.60 0.89
N ALA A 157 7.05 -9.20 -0.28
CA ALA A 157 5.92 -10.09 -0.52
C ALA A 157 6.40 -11.42 -1.12
N ASN A 158 5.55 -12.44 -1.06
CA ASN A 158 5.75 -13.70 -1.75
C ASN A 158 5.57 -13.51 -3.25
N SER A 159 6.63 -13.02 -3.89
CA SER A 159 6.66 -12.55 -5.27
C SER A 159 7.66 -13.32 -6.14
N TYR A 160 8.34 -14.34 -5.61
CA TYR A 160 9.39 -15.06 -6.34
C TYR A 160 8.93 -15.57 -7.71
N LYS A 161 7.76 -16.21 -7.78
CA LYS A 161 7.18 -16.71 -9.04
C LYS A 161 6.87 -15.56 -10.01
N LEU A 162 6.43 -14.42 -9.50
CA LEU A 162 6.14 -13.22 -10.28
C LEU A 162 7.42 -12.64 -10.89
N VAL A 163 8.47 -12.47 -10.07
CA VAL A 163 9.77 -11.94 -10.52
C VAL A 163 10.44 -12.89 -11.51
N LYS A 164 10.40 -14.21 -11.24
CA LYS A 164 10.92 -15.22 -12.18
C LYS A 164 10.20 -15.16 -13.53
N LYS A 165 8.87 -14.98 -13.52
CA LYS A 165 8.10 -14.81 -14.77
C LYS A 165 8.46 -13.52 -15.49
N SER A 166 8.69 -12.40 -14.78
CA SER A 166 9.09 -11.15 -15.43
C SER A 166 10.46 -11.23 -16.10
N ASN A 167 11.40 -12.04 -15.57
CA ASN A 167 12.70 -12.24 -16.22
C ASN A 167 12.55 -12.78 -17.64
N ASN A 168 11.60 -13.70 -17.86
CA ASN A 168 11.30 -14.24 -19.19
C ASN A 168 10.55 -13.25 -20.10
N CYS A 169 10.03 -12.15 -19.55
CA CYS A 169 9.33 -11.13 -20.31
C CYS A 169 10.27 -10.03 -20.81
N PHE A 170 11.49 -9.89 -20.29
CA PHE A 170 12.42 -8.87 -20.79
C PHE A 170 12.99 -9.26 -22.15
N ASN A 171 13.17 -8.26 -23.02
CA ASN A 171 13.96 -8.43 -24.24
C ASN A 171 15.40 -8.88 -23.86
N GLN A 172 15.98 -9.84 -24.59
CA GLN A 172 17.34 -10.32 -24.35
C GLN A 172 18.38 -9.20 -24.36
N ALA A 173 18.19 -8.18 -25.21
CA ALA A 173 19.05 -7.00 -25.24
C ALA A 173 19.06 -6.24 -23.89
N PHE A 174 17.95 -6.24 -23.16
CA PHE A 174 17.86 -5.63 -21.83
C PHE A 174 18.64 -6.41 -20.76
N LEU A 175 18.60 -7.75 -20.84
CA LEU A 175 19.27 -8.62 -19.87
C LEU A 175 20.80 -8.55 -19.96
N LEU A 176 21.34 -8.07 -21.09
CA LEU A 176 22.78 -7.81 -21.25
C LEU A 176 23.25 -6.59 -20.41
N PHE A 177 22.36 -5.63 -20.15
CA PHE A 177 22.67 -4.43 -19.37
C PHE A 177 22.22 -4.55 -17.91
N LEU A 178 21.23 -5.39 -17.62
CA LEU A 178 20.58 -5.47 -16.31
C LEU A 178 20.35 -6.92 -15.85
N CYS A 179 21.04 -7.29 -14.78
CA CYS A 179 20.80 -8.54 -14.05
C CYS A 179 19.97 -8.28 -12.78
N ILE A 180 18.84 -8.99 -12.64
CA ILE A 180 18.03 -8.96 -11.42
C ILE A 180 18.61 -9.99 -10.44
N CYS A 181 19.50 -9.55 -9.57
CA CYS A 181 20.03 -10.36 -8.48
C CYS A 181 19.13 -10.23 -7.24
N LYS A 182 18.44 -11.31 -6.86
CA LYS A 182 17.84 -11.37 -5.53
C LYS A 182 18.98 -11.61 -4.53
N LYS A 183 19.42 -10.59 -3.79
CA LYS A 183 20.20 -10.81 -2.56
C LYS A 183 19.30 -11.60 -1.60
N ILE A 184 19.54 -12.91 -1.54
CA ILE A 184 19.00 -13.74 -0.47
C ILE A 184 19.82 -13.32 0.75
N HIS A 185 19.23 -12.53 1.66
CA HIS A 185 19.73 -12.56 3.02
C HIS A 185 19.48 -13.99 3.49
N GLN A 186 20.54 -14.79 3.53
CA GLN A 186 20.65 -15.83 4.54
C GLN A 186 20.47 -15.09 5.87
N SER A 187 19.35 -15.38 6.52
CA SER A 187 19.27 -15.23 7.96
C SER A 187 20.32 -16.19 8.49
N ASP A 188 21.46 -15.65 8.89
CA ASP A 188 22.41 -16.37 9.72
C ASP A 188 21.65 -16.75 11.00
N ASP A 189 21.54 -18.06 11.23
CA ASP A 189 21.11 -18.67 12.49
C ASP A 189 22.16 -18.43 13.58
#